data_AF-A0A380DUM6-F1
#
_entry.id   AF-A0A380DUM6-F1
#
_cell.length_a   1.000
_cell.length_b   1.000
_cell.length_c   1.000
_cell.angle_alpha   90.00
_cell.angle_beta   90.00
_cell.angle_gamma   90.00
#
_symmetry.space_group_name_H-M   'P 1'
#
loop_
_entity.id
_entity.type
_entity.pdbx_description
1 polymer ?
#
loop_
_entity_poly.entity_id
_entity_poly.type
_entity_poly.pdbx_seq_one_letter_code
_entity_poly.pdbx_strand_id
1 'polypeptide(L)'
;MTVKVISLSELLTGDKQEVKRKIPSVLNILNSFETISISGSESAHDVDLFLKNKSIAFDKQNLSRTHLVFSQFKSKQILVGYFTISNKPLVFTKRMLDKISNTLKKKLYQRVKLTVEMTI
;
A
#
# COMPACT_ATOMS: atom_id res chain seq x y z
N MET A 1 -15.69 -17.47 -10.70
CA MET A 1 -15.55 -16.13 -10.09
C MET A 1 -14.34 -15.47 -10.69
N THR A 2 -14.50 -14.33 -11.35
CA THR A 2 -13.38 -13.59 -11.97
C THR A 2 -13.02 -12.44 -11.04
N VAL A 3 -11.78 -12.43 -10.57
CA VAL A 3 -11.25 -11.36 -9.72
C VAL A 3 -10.44 -10.42 -10.61
N LYS A 4 -10.76 -9.13 -10.57
CA LYS A 4 -10.04 -8.09 -11.32
C LYS A 4 -9.29 -7.22 -10.34
N VAL A 5 -7.98 -7.15 -10.49
CA VAL A 5 -7.12 -6.27 -9.70
C VAL A 5 -6.78 -5.05 -10.53
N ILE A 6 -6.96 -3.86 -9.97
CA ILE A 6 -6.69 -2.58 -10.63
C ILE A 6 -5.82 -1.73 -9.70
N SER A 7 -4.76 -1.13 -10.25
CA SER A 7 -3.93 -0.21 -9.46
C SER A 7 -4.54 1.19 -9.41
N LEU A 8 -4.35 1.88 -8.29
CA LEU A 8 -4.81 3.25 -8.12
C LEU A 8 -4.11 4.20 -9.11
N SER A 9 -2.84 3.92 -9.43
CA SER A 9 -2.06 4.68 -10.41
C SER A 9 -2.64 4.59 -11.82
N GLU A 10 -3.17 3.41 -12.20
CA GLU A 10 -3.85 3.19 -13.48
C GLU A 10 -5.17 3.97 -13.56
N LEU A 11 -5.93 4.03 -12.46
CA LEU A 11 -7.14 4.86 -12.37
C LEU A 11 -6.83 6.37 -12.43
N LEU A 12 -5.66 6.77 -11.94
CA LEU A 12 -5.19 8.15 -11.91
C LEU A 12 -4.23 8.48 -13.07
N THR A 13 -4.23 7.68 -14.15
CA THR A 13 -3.46 7.96 -15.35
C THR A 13 -4.13 9.05 -16.20
N GLY A 14 -3.32 9.99 -16.71
CA GLY A 14 -3.74 11.05 -17.63
C GLY A 14 -3.16 12.43 -17.28
N ASP A 15 -3.60 13.45 -18.01
CA ASP A 15 -3.22 14.84 -17.76
C ASP A 15 -3.78 15.35 -16.43
N LYS A 16 -3.15 16.37 -15.83
CA LYS A 16 -3.61 16.99 -14.55
C LYS A 16 -5.10 17.35 -14.56
N GLN A 17 -5.62 17.79 -15.71
CA GLN A 17 -7.04 18.11 -15.91
C GLN A 17 -7.92 16.86 -15.91
N GLU A 18 -7.49 15.79 -16.57
CA GLU A 18 -8.22 14.53 -16.66
C GLU A 18 -8.26 13.81 -15.31
N VAL A 19 -7.13 13.79 -14.60
CA VAL A 19 -7.05 13.24 -13.25
C VAL A 19 -7.99 13.97 -12.31
N LYS A 20 -8.06 15.31 -12.37
CA LYS A 20 -9.00 16.10 -11.56
C LYS A 20 -10.46 15.71 -11.81
N ARG A 21 -10.83 15.35 -13.04
CA ARG A 21 -12.18 14.88 -13.37
C ARG A 21 -12.48 13.47 -12.86
N LYS A 22 -11.47 12.59 -12.79
CA LYS A 22 -11.62 11.20 -12.30
C LYS A 22 -11.63 11.09 -10.78
N ILE A 23 -11.02 12.05 -10.06
CA ILE A 23 -10.91 12.03 -8.58
C ILE A 23 -12.25 11.78 -7.88
N PRO A 24 -13.37 12.47 -8.21
CA PRO A 24 -14.65 12.23 -7.54
C PRO A 24 -15.16 10.79 -7.73
N SER A 25 -15.03 10.24 -8.93
CA SER A 25 -15.44 8.86 -9.22
C SER A 25 -14.60 7.84 -8.45
N VAL A 26 -13.28 8.06 -8.38
CA VAL A 26 -12.38 7.23 -7.58
C VAL A 26 -12.73 7.32 -6.10
N LEU A 27 -12.99 8.52 -5.59
CA LEU A 27 -13.36 8.72 -4.19
C LEU A 27 -14.67 8.00 -3.82
N ASN A 28 -15.66 8.00 -4.71
CA ASN A 28 -16.90 7.24 -4.51
C ASN A 28 -16.63 5.72 -4.43
N ILE A 29 -15.72 5.19 -5.25
CA ILE A 29 -15.33 3.78 -5.19
C ILE A 29 -14.63 3.48 -3.86
N LEU A 30 -13.70 4.33 -3.43
CA LEU A 30 -12.99 4.16 -2.16
C LEU A 30 -13.94 4.26 -0.97
N ASN A 31 -14.90 5.18 -1.01
CA ASN A 31 -15.91 5.35 0.03
C ASN A 31 -16.94 4.21 0.09
N SER A 32 -17.10 3.45 -1.00
CA SER A 32 -17.96 2.26 -1.01
C SER A 32 -17.38 1.08 -0.23
N PHE A 33 -16.09 1.14 0.12
CA PHE A 33 -15.45 0.14 0.94
C PHE A 33 -15.81 0.36 2.42
N GLU A 34 -16.22 -0.71 3.08
CA GLU A 34 -16.44 -0.74 4.51
C GLU A 34 -15.80 -2.00 5.09
N THR A 35 -15.05 -1.82 6.17
CA THR A 35 -14.50 -2.94 6.95
C THR A 35 -15.55 -3.45 7.92
N ILE A 36 -15.76 -4.77 7.93
CA ILE A 36 -16.59 -5.43 8.95
C ILE A 36 -15.80 -5.42 10.27
N SER A 37 -16.33 -4.76 11.29
CA SER A 37 -15.75 -4.77 12.65
C SER A 37 -16.04 -6.10 13.35
N ILE A 38 -15.34 -7.16 12.96
CA ILE A 38 -15.57 -8.52 13.49
C ILE A 38 -15.20 -8.63 14.98
N SER A 39 -14.30 -7.78 15.49
CA SER A 39 -13.75 -7.86 16.85
C SER A 39 -14.08 -6.67 17.77
N GLY A 40 -14.93 -5.73 17.34
CA GLY A 40 -15.20 -4.52 18.13
C GLY A 40 -13.98 -3.60 18.36
N SER A 41 -12.86 -3.87 17.69
CA SER A 41 -11.61 -3.11 17.83
C SER A 41 -11.50 -1.99 16.79
N GLU A 42 -11.11 -0.79 17.23
CA GLU A 42 -10.87 0.40 16.39
C GLU A 42 -9.87 0.17 15.24
N SER A 43 -9.00 -0.83 15.35
CA SER A 43 -7.97 -1.15 14.35
C SER A 43 -8.53 -1.47 12.95
N ALA A 44 -9.79 -1.94 12.85
CA ALA A 44 -10.44 -2.15 11.56
C ALA A 44 -10.77 -0.83 10.86
N HIS A 45 -11.05 0.24 11.62
CA HIS A 45 -11.29 1.57 11.07
C HIS A 45 -10.02 2.19 10.50
N ASP A 46 -8.84 1.89 11.04
CA ASP A 46 -7.57 2.45 10.51
C ASP A 46 -7.31 2.04 9.06
N VAL A 47 -7.71 0.81 8.70
CA VAL A 47 -7.59 0.27 7.34
C VAL A 47 -8.50 1.05 6.40
N ASP A 48 -9.78 1.21 6.77
CA ASP A 48 -10.73 1.99 6.00
C ASP A 48 -10.33 3.49 5.88
N LEU A 49 -9.90 4.09 7.00
CA LEU A 49 -9.44 5.47 7.05
C LEU A 49 -8.20 5.69 6.17
N PHE A 50 -7.28 4.71 6.14
CA PHE A 50 -6.13 4.74 5.24
C PHE A 50 -6.58 4.75 3.78
N LEU A 51 -7.52 3.87 3.41
CA LEU A 51 -8.00 3.78 2.03
C LEU A 51 -8.67 5.09 1.59
N LYS A 52 -9.52 5.69 2.44
CA LYS A 52 -10.27 6.92 2.14
C LYS A 52 -9.39 8.17 2.11
N ASN A 53 -8.48 8.32 3.07
CA ASN A 53 -7.76 9.59 3.27
C ASN A 53 -6.32 9.59 2.73
N LYS A 54 -5.60 8.46 2.81
CA LYS A 54 -4.14 8.42 2.58
C LYS A 54 -3.74 7.74 1.28
N SER A 55 -4.52 6.79 0.77
CA SER A 55 -4.17 5.96 -0.39
C SER A 55 -3.78 6.78 -1.62
N ILE A 56 -4.57 7.79 -1.98
CA ILE A 56 -4.32 8.67 -3.14
C ILE A 56 -3.04 9.48 -2.96
N ALA A 57 -2.80 10.03 -1.78
CA ALA A 57 -1.61 10.84 -1.51
C ALA A 57 -0.34 9.98 -1.55
N PHE A 58 -0.39 8.78 -0.99
CA PHE A 58 0.74 7.86 -0.96
C PHE A 58 1.09 7.32 -2.35
N ASP A 59 0.08 7.08 -3.19
CA ASP A 59 0.26 6.67 -4.57
C ASP A 59 0.87 7.80 -5.42
N LYS A 60 0.37 9.04 -5.26
CA LYS A 60 0.93 10.23 -5.92
C LYS A 60 2.38 10.52 -5.54
N GLN A 61 2.75 10.25 -4.30
CA GLN A 61 4.12 10.45 -3.80
C GLN A 61 5.04 9.24 -4.07
N ASN A 62 4.55 8.20 -4.78
CA ASN A 62 5.25 6.94 -4.99
C ASN A 62 5.75 6.28 -3.68
N LEU A 63 5.14 6.59 -2.54
CA LEU A 63 5.48 5.98 -1.25
C LEU A 63 4.99 4.53 -1.18
N SER A 64 3.79 4.28 -1.72
CA SER A 64 3.17 2.96 -1.76
C SER A 64 2.20 2.87 -2.91
N ARG A 65 2.15 1.71 -3.59
CA ARG A 65 1.15 1.43 -4.60
C ARG A 65 -0.05 0.70 -4.02
N THR A 66 -1.23 1.29 -4.20
CA THR A 66 -2.50 0.72 -3.74
C THR A 66 -3.15 -0.06 -4.89
N HIS A 67 -3.53 -1.31 -4.64
CA HIS A 67 -4.24 -2.17 -5.58
C HIS A 67 -5.62 -2.51 -5.02
N LEU A 68 -6.65 -2.25 -5.82
CA LEU A 68 -8.04 -2.52 -5.52
C LEU A 68 -8.44 -3.86 -6.14
N VAL A 69 -9.11 -4.70 -5.35
CA VAL A 69 -9.53 -6.05 -5.75
C VAL A 69 -11.05 -6.05 -5.94
N PHE A 70 -11.46 -6.17 -7.19
CA PHE A 70 -12.86 -6.25 -7.57
C PHE A 70 -13.28 -7.69 -7.86
N SER A 71 -14.50 -8.03 -7.49
CA SER A 71 -15.14 -9.28 -7.87
C SER A 71 -16.48 -9.00 -8.53
N GLN A 72 -16.90 -9.89 -9.42
CA GLN A 72 -18.21 -9.82 -10.03
C GLN A 72 -19.23 -10.59 -9.17
N PHE A 73 -20.16 -9.87 -8.56
CA PHE A 73 -21.26 -10.44 -7.80
C PHE A 73 -22.59 -10.00 -8.40
N LYS A 74 -23.44 -10.95 -8.81
CA LYS A 74 -24.75 -10.70 -9.42
C LYS A 74 -24.70 -9.65 -10.55
N SER A 75 -23.72 -9.77 -11.46
CA SER A 75 -23.49 -8.85 -12.58
C SER A 75 -23.09 -7.41 -12.22
N LYS A 76 -22.78 -7.14 -10.95
CA LYS A 76 -22.19 -5.87 -10.49
C LYS A 76 -20.74 -6.09 -10.08
N GLN A 77 -19.88 -5.15 -10.43
CA GLN A 77 -18.50 -5.14 -9.99
C GLN A 77 -18.43 -4.52 -8.60
N ILE A 78 -18.07 -5.32 -7.60
CA ILE A 78 -17.97 -4.90 -6.21
C ILE A 78 -16.51 -4.87 -5.77
N LEU A 79 -16.15 -3.88 -4.96
CA LEU A 79 -14.84 -3.81 -4.31
C LEU A 79 -14.86 -4.75 -3.11
N VAL A 80 -14.06 -5.82 -3.17
CA VAL A 80 -14.03 -6.87 -2.13
C VAL A 80 -12.88 -6.65 -1.16
N GLY A 81 -11.83 -5.96 -1.60
CA GLY A 81 -10.68 -5.69 -0.77
C GLY A 81 -9.67 -4.81 -1.49
N TYR A 82 -8.61 -4.46 -0.77
CA TYR A 82 -7.47 -3.78 -1.34
C TYR A 82 -6.20 -4.26 -0.63
N PHE A 83 -5.06 -4.05 -1.27
CA PHE A 83 -3.75 -4.23 -0.64
C PHE A 83 -2.79 -3.12 -1.09
N THR A 84 -1.89 -2.74 -0.21
CA THR A 84 -0.88 -1.71 -0.49
C THR A 84 0.51 -2.29 -0.37
N ILE A 85 1.36 -2.00 -1.35
CA ILE A 85 2.75 -2.47 -1.39
C ILE A 85 3.66 -1.26 -1.44
N SER A 86 4.63 -1.20 -0.52
CA SER A 86 5.59 -0.11 -0.43
C SER A 86 6.99 -0.65 -0.60
N ASN A 87 7.80 -0.01 -1.44
CA ASN A 87 9.21 -0.34 -1.58
C ASN A 87 10.03 0.40 -0.52
N LYS A 88 10.03 -0.11 0.71
CA LYS A 88 10.92 0.40 1.77
C LYS A 88 12.07 -0.58 1.97
N PRO A 89 13.31 -0.21 1.61
CA PRO A 89 14.46 -1.04 1.91
C PRO A 89 14.65 -1.08 3.43
N LEU A 90 15.06 -2.25 3.91
CA LEU A 90 15.43 -2.41 5.31
C LEU A 90 16.85 -1.89 5.50
N VAL A 91 16.99 -0.70 6.08
CA VAL A 91 18.28 -0.03 6.28
C VAL A 91 18.80 -0.27 7.70
N PHE A 92 20.00 -0.81 7.81
CA PHE A 92 20.71 -0.94 9.08
C PHE A 92 21.79 0.13 9.22
N THR A 93 21.76 0.87 10.32
CA THR A 93 22.90 1.73 10.70
C THR A 93 23.97 0.92 11.43
N LYS A 94 25.24 1.35 11.37
CA LYS A 94 26.36 0.69 12.07
C LYS A 94 26.07 0.51 13.57
N ARG A 95 25.53 1.56 14.21
CA ARG A 95 25.13 1.52 15.64
C ARG A 95 24.10 0.44 15.97
N MET A 96 23.17 0.16 15.05
CA MET A 96 22.20 -0.93 15.24
C MET A 96 22.85 -2.29 15.05
N LEU A 97 23.78 -2.41 14.11
CA LEU A 97 24.50 -3.65 13.83
C LEU A 97 25.45 -4.06 14.96
N ASP A 98 25.98 -3.09 15.70
CA ASP A 98 26.87 -3.32 16.84
C ASP A 98 26.12 -3.75 18.11
N LYS A 99 24.80 -3.48 18.19
CA LYS A 99 23.92 -3.97 19.26
C LYS A 99 23.37 -5.38 19.00
N ILE A 100 23.55 -5.92 17.80
CA ILE A 100 23.04 -7.23 17.40
C ILE A 100 24.07 -8.31 17.74
N SER A 101 23.61 -9.49 18.16
CA SER A 101 24.49 -10.61 18.49
C SER A 101 25.32 -11.07 17.28
N ASN A 102 26.55 -11.54 17.53
CA ASN A 102 27.48 -11.98 16.49
C ASN A 102 26.88 -13.07 15.59
N THR A 103 26.04 -13.94 16.14
CA THR A 103 25.35 -15.02 15.39
C THR A 103 24.32 -14.47 14.40
N LEU A 104 23.54 -13.46 14.81
CA LEU A 104 22.55 -12.81 13.95
C LEU A 104 23.24 -11.93 12.90
N LYS A 105 24.30 -11.22 13.28
CA LYS A 105 25.15 -10.44 12.38
C LYS A 105 25.75 -11.31 11.27
N LYS A 106 26.28 -12.50 11.61
CA LYS A 106 26.78 -13.48 10.61
C LYS A 106 25.69 -13.97 9.66
N LYS A 107 24.48 -14.26 10.15
CA LYS A 107 23.33 -14.66 9.29
C LYS A 107 22.88 -13.54 8.36
N LEU A 108 22.87 -12.29 8.85
CA LEU A 108 22.54 -11.12 8.05
C LEU A 108 23.56 -10.91 6.92
N TYR A 109 24.86 -10.95 7.23
CA TYR A 109 25.92 -10.84 6.22
C TYR A 109 25.86 -11.93 5.15
N GLN A 110 25.39 -13.13 5.49
CA GLN A 110 25.30 -14.25 4.55
C GLN A 110 24.08 -14.18 3.63
N ARG A 111 23.00 -13.50 4.05
CA ARG A 111 21.71 -13.50 3.33
C ARG A 111 21.30 -12.14 2.78
N VAL A 112 21.96 -11.06 3.19
CA VAL A 112 21.61 -9.69 2.82
C VAL A 112 22.71 -9.09 1.95
N LYS A 113 22.34 -8.59 0.78
CA LYS A 113 23.22 -7.76 -0.05
C LYS A 113 23.26 -6.36 0.59
N LEU A 114 24.32 -6.09 1.34
CA LEU A 114 24.52 -4.79 1.99
C LEU A 114 24.97 -3.78 0.95
N THR A 115 24.10 -2.86 0.58
CA THR A 115 24.49 -1.65 -0.15
C THR A 115 24.85 -0.60 0.89
N VAL A 116 26.14 -0.32 1.03
CA VAL A 116 26.60 0.81 1.84
C VAL A 116 26.40 2.06 1.00
N GLU A 117 25.29 2.77 1.21
CA GLU A 117 25.22 4.14 0.73
C GLU A 117 26.14 4.99 1.59
N MET A 118 27.34 5.28 1.07
CA MET A 118 28.18 6.34 1.60
C MET A 118 27.47 7.66 1.32
N THR A 119 26.82 8.20 2.34
CA THR A 119 26.48 9.62 2.38
C THR A 119 27.81 10.38 2.32
N ILE A 120 28.07 11.01 1.16
CA ILE A 120 29.17 11.97 0.95
C ILE A 120 28.80 13.29 1.62
#